data_AF-A0A1W9T774-F1
#
_entry.id   AF-A0A1W9T774-F1
#
_cell.length_a   1.000
_cell.length_b   1.000
_cell.length_c   1.000
_cell.angle_alpha   90.00
_cell.angle_beta   90.00
_cell.angle_gamma   90.00
#
_symmetry.space_group_name_H-M   'P 1'
#
loop_
_entity.id
_entity.type
_entity.pdbx_description
1 polymer ?
#
loop_
_entity_poly.entity_id
_entity_poly.type
_entity_poly.pdbx_seq_one_letter_code
_entity_poly.pdbx_strand_id
1 'polypeptide(L)'
;MEVGIMDTMIQKKITIKREQGVFLAGCREFGFSDQSSLVRAALDVFIKEAKRKQRRAKIFKKAGELAALYNEDADLTVFTTIDGDDFHETG
;
A
#
# COMPACT_ATOMS: atom_id res chain seq x y z
N MET A 1 33.99 -8.58 -4.61
CA MET A 1 33.17 -9.75 -4.21
C MET A 1 31.76 -9.25 -4.01
N GLU A 2 30.87 -9.54 -4.95
CA GLU A 2 29.45 -9.27 -4.80
C GLU A 2 28.91 -10.15 -3.67
N VAL A 3 28.34 -9.52 -2.64
CA VAL A 3 27.61 -10.25 -1.60
C VAL A 3 26.25 -10.60 -2.20
N GLY A 4 26.18 -11.73 -2.90
CA GLY A 4 24.91 -12.35 -3.26
C GLY A 4 24.18 -12.66 -1.97
N ILE A 5 23.10 -11.93 -1.68
CA ILE A 5 22.17 -12.30 -0.61
C ILE A 5 21.63 -13.66 -1.01
N MET A 6 22.19 -14.73 -0.46
CA MET A 6 21.58 -16.06 -0.53
C MET A 6 20.21 -15.90 0.10
N ASP A 7 19.16 -16.00 -0.70
CA ASP A 7 17.78 -16.00 -0.24
C ASP A 7 17.65 -17.14 0.77
N THR A 8 17.67 -16.79 2.06
CA THR A 8 17.72 -17.77 3.12
C THR A 8 16.34 -18.38 3.25
N MET A 9 16.15 -19.52 2.60
CA MET A 9 14.88 -20.22 2.60
C MET A 9 14.58 -20.75 4.01
N ILE A 10 13.51 -20.25 4.63
CA ILE A 10 13.06 -20.69 5.96
C ILE A 10 11.98 -21.77 5.78
N GLN A 11 12.21 -22.94 6.37
CA GLN A 11 11.21 -24.01 6.40
C GLN A 11 10.34 -23.89 7.66
N LYS A 12 9.02 -23.84 7.47
CA LYS A 12 8.02 -23.78 8.54
C LYS A 12 6.96 -24.84 8.31
N LYS A 13 6.62 -25.59 9.37
CA LYS A 13 5.42 -26.43 9.39
C LYS A 13 4.23 -25.61 9.86
N ILE A 14 3.09 -25.74 9.18
CA ILE A 14 1.85 -25.02 9.50
C ILE A 14 0.71 -26.01 9.70
N THR A 15 -0.25 -25.63 10.53
CA THR A 15 -1.52 -26.34 10.66
C THR A 15 -2.56 -25.62 9.82
N ILE A 16 -3.27 -26.36 8.98
CA ILE A 16 -4.28 -25.83 8.07
C ILE A 16 -5.61 -26.54 8.28
N LYS A 17 -6.70 -25.92 7.82
CA LYS A 17 -8.02 -26.56 7.81
C LYS A 17 -8.03 -27.71 6.79
N ARG A 18 -8.90 -28.70 7.02
CA ARG A 18 -9.07 -29.85 6.12
C ARG A 18 -9.32 -29.42 4.67
N GLU A 19 -10.24 -28.49 4.45
CA GLU A 19 -10.60 -27.97 3.12
C GLU A 19 -9.40 -27.35 2.40
N GLN A 20 -8.54 -26.62 3.12
CA GLN A 20 -7.30 -26.05 2.58
C GLN A 20 -6.32 -27.16 2.17
N GLY A 21 -6.23 -28.23 2.95
CA GLY A 21 -5.41 -29.40 2.61
C GLY A 21 -5.89 -30.11 1.35
N VAL A 22 -7.21 -30.27 1.19
CA VAL A 22 -7.81 -30.85 -0.03
C VAL A 22 -7.50 -29.97 -1.25
N PHE A 23 -7.65 -28.66 -1.12
CA PHE A 23 -7.28 -27.71 -2.19
C PHE A 23 -5.80 -27.83 -2.57
N LEU A 24 -4.89 -27.87 -1.58
CA LEU A 24 -3.45 -27.99 -1.84
C LEU A 24 -3.08 -29.34 -2.46
N ALA A 25 -3.81 -30.42 -2.17
CA ALA A 25 -3.58 -31.72 -2.81
C ALA A 25 -3.75 -31.64 -4.34
N GLY A 26 -4.64 -30.78 -4.82
CA GLY A 26 -4.85 -30.48 -6.24
C GLY A 26 -3.77 -29.58 -6.89
N CYS A 27 -2.64 -29.29 -6.22
CA CYS A 27 -1.63 -28.33 -6.71
C CYS A 27 -1.15 -28.55 -8.16
N ARG A 28 -1.12 -29.80 -8.62
CA ARG A 28 -0.72 -30.14 -10.00
C ARG A 28 -1.73 -29.67 -11.05
N GLU A 29 -3.02 -29.62 -10.71
CA GLU A 29 -4.07 -29.09 -11.60
C GLU A 29 -3.87 -27.60 -11.89
N PHE A 30 -3.20 -26.90 -10.97
CA PHE A 30 -2.82 -25.50 -11.09
C PHE A 30 -1.41 -25.30 -11.66
N GLY A 31 -0.74 -26.37 -12.14
CA GLY A 31 0.58 -26.31 -12.76
C GLY A 31 1.76 -26.25 -11.79
N PHE A 32 1.56 -26.56 -10.51
CA PHE A 32 2.64 -26.57 -9.51
C PHE A 32 3.22 -27.97 -9.31
N SER A 33 4.54 -28.04 -9.11
CA SER A 33 5.28 -29.29 -8.83
C SER A 33 4.93 -29.90 -7.47
N ASP A 34 4.70 -29.03 -6.49
CA ASP A 34 4.47 -29.40 -5.09
C ASP A 34 3.62 -28.34 -4.38
N GLN A 35 3.03 -28.74 -3.25
CA GLN A 35 2.15 -27.88 -2.45
C GLN A 35 2.88 -26.64 -1.92
N SER A 36 4.16 -26.75 -1.57
CA SER A 36 4.93 -25.63 -1.03
C SER A 36 5.18 -24.56 -2.09
N SER A 37 5.35 -24.96 -3.36
CA SER A 37 5.44 -24.03 -4.49
C SER A 37 4.15 -23.26 -4.72
N LEU A 38 3.00 -23.93 -4.65
CA LEU A 38 1.69 -23.27 -4.73
C LEU A 38 1.48 -22.28 -3.57
N VAL A 39 1.79 -22.69 -2.34
CA VAL A 39 1.65 -21.84 -1.15
C VAL A 39 2.55 -20.61 -1.23
N ARG A 40 3.80 -20.77 -1.67
CA ARG A 40 4.74 -19.64 -1.87
C ARG A 40 4.20 -18.65 -2.90
N ALA A 41 3.74 -19.13 -4.06
CA ALA A 41 3.17 -18.26 -5.09
C ALA A 41 1.93 -17.50 -4.60
N ALA A 42 1.03 -18.17 -3.88
CA ALA A 42 -0.14 -17.55 -3.28
C ALA A 42 0.24 -16.48 -2.23
N LEU A 43 1.23 -16.80 -1.38
CA LEU A 43 1.75 -15.85 -0.38
C LEU A 43 2.38 -14.62 -1.04
N ASP A 44 3.13 -14.77 -2.13
CA ASP A 44 3.73 -13.65 -2.83
C ASP A 44 2.69 -12.68 -3.38
N VAL A 45 1.62 -13.21 -3.97
CA VAL A 45 0.47 -12.41 -4.44
C VAL A 45 -0.18 -11.70 -3.25
N PHE A 46 -0.49 -12.44 -2.19
CA PHE A 46 -1.12 -11.89 -0.99
C PHE A 46 -0.27 -10.77 -0.36
N ILE A 47 1.05 -10.97 -0.22
CA ILE A 47 1.97 -9.97 0.34
C ILE A 47 1.99 -8.70 -0.51
N LYS A 48 2.05 -8.84 -1.85
CA LYS A 48 2.02 -7.68 -2.77
C LYS A 48 0.72 -6.90 -2.61
N GLU A 49 -0.42 -7.59 -2.55
CA GLU A 49 -1.72 -6.96 -2.35
C GLU A 49 -1.86 -6.30 -0.98
N ALA A 50 -1.45 -6.97 0.09
CA ALA A 50 -1.48 -6.43 1.44
C ALA A 50 -0.65 -5.15 1.55
N LYS A 51 0.58 -5.16 0.99
CA LYS A 51 1.44 -3.96 0.92
C LYS A 51 0.79 -2.85 0.10
N ARG A 52 0.14 -3.15 -1.02
CA ARG A 52 -0.59 -2.15 -1.84
C ARG A 52 -1.76 -1.55 -1.06
N LYS A 53 -2.58 -2.36 -0.39
CA LYS A 53 -3.70 -1.91 0.45
C LYS A 53 -3.21 -1.02 1.58
N GLN A 54 -2.13 -1.40 2.27
CA GLN A 54 -1.54 -0.59 3.33
C GLN A 54 -1.03 0.76 2.81
N ARG A 55 -0.36 0.80 1.65
CA ARG A 55 0.07 2.06 1.04
C ARG A 55 -1.12 2.96 0.68
N ARG A 56 -2.17 2.40 0.09
CA ARG A 56 -3.40 3.15 -0.23
C ARG A 56 -4.05 3.73 1.02
N ALA A 57 -4.15 2.95 2.11
CA ALA A 57 -4.68 3.45 3.37
C ALA A 57 -3.85 4.61 3.93
N LYS A 58 -2.52 4.55 3.85
CA LYS A 58 -1.63 5.66 4.26
C LYS A 58 -1.80 6.90 3.39
N ILE A 59 -1.94 6.73 2.07
CA ILE A 59 -2.20 7.84 1.15
C ILE A 59 -3.56 8.48 1.46
N PHE A 60 -4.59 7.69 1.66
CA PHE A 60 -5.92 8.20 1.99
C PHE A 60 -5.93 8.96 3.32
N LYS A 61 -5.23 8.45 4.34
CA LYS A 61 -5.04 9.15 5.62
C LYS A 61 -4.34 10.50 5.43
N LYS A 62 -3.22 10.52 4.69
CA LYS A 62 -2.48 11.76 4.41
C LYS A 62 -3.27 12.74 3.53
N ALA A 63 -4.06 12.26 2.58
CA ALA A 63 -4.93 13.10 1.75
C ALA A 63 -6.04 13.72 2.60
N GLY A 64 -6.61 12.98 3.54
CA GLY A 64 -7.55 13.52 4.52
C GLY A 64 -6.93 14.56 5.45
N GLU A 65 -5.70 14.32 5.95
CA GLU A 65 -4.95 15.28 6.77
C GLU A 65 -4.62 16.56 5.99
N LEU A 66 -4.19 16.45 4.72
CA LEU A 66 -3.95 17.60 3.84
C LEU A 66 -5.24 18.35 3.52
N ALA A 67 -6.34 17.67 3.22
CA ALA A 67 -7.63 18.30 2.97
C ALA A 67 -8.17 19.05 4.21
N ALA A 68 -7.91 18.54 5.42
CA ALA A 68 -8.19 19.25 6.65
C ALA A 68 -7.34 20.52 6.78
N LEU A 69 -6.05 20.45 6.46
CA LEU A 69 -5.14 21.60 6.46
C LEU A 69 -5.59 22.69 5.46
N TYR A 70 -6.05 22.30 4.26
CA TYR A 70 -6.58 23.24 3.26
C TYR A 70 -7.94 23.84 3.65
N ASN A 71 -8.76 23.12 4.42
CA ASN A 71 -9.99 23.67 5.00
C ASN A 71 -9.70 24.63 6.16
N GLU A 72 -8.63 24.40 6.93
CA GLU A 72 -8.16 25.34 7.96
C GLU A 72 -7.52 26.60 7.33
N ASP A 73 -6.80 26.47 6.22
CA ASP A 73 -6.25 27.61 5.46
C ASP A 73 -7.31 28.40 4.66
N ALA A 74 -8.53 27.89 4.50
CA ALA A 74 -9.62 28.65 3.88
C ALA A 74 -9.99 29.89 4.72
N ASP A 75 -9.80 29.85 6.04
CA ASP A 75 -9.94 31.01 6.93
C ASP A 75 -8.77 32.01 6.82
N LEU A 76 -7.65 31.63 6.19
CA LEU A 76 -6.48 32.50 5.96
C LEU A 76 -6.50 33.20 4.58
N THR A 77 -7.45 32.87 3.71
CA THR A 77 -7.60 33.53 2.39
C THR A 77 -8.14 34.98 2.46
N VAL A 78 -8.52 35.47 3.66
CA VAL A 78 -8.98 36.85 3.85
C VAL A 78 -7.86 37.88 3.61
N PHE A 79 -6.59 37.48 3.71
CA PHE A 79 -5.46 38.41 3.56
C PHE A 79 -4.94 38.60 2.12
N THR A 80 -5.37 37.80 1.13
CA THR A 80 -4.94 37.99 -0.27
C THR A 80 -5.88 38.88 -1.09
N THR A 81 -6.93 39.45 -0.49
CA THR A 81 -7.76 40.49 -1.10
C THR A 81 -7.31 41.91 -0.76
N ILE A 82 -6.22 42.08 -0.01
CA ILE A 82 -5.66 43.38 0.38
C ILE A 82 -4.24 43.51 -0.20
N ASP A 83 -4.06 43.38 -1.52
CA ASP A 83 -2.88 44.00 -2.17
C ASP A 83 -3.01 44.10 -3.69
N GLY A 84 -4.03 44.81 -4.19
CA GLY A 84 -4.05 45.01 -5.64
C GLY A 84 -5.18 45.78 -6.28
N ASP A 85 -5.92 46.66 -5.59
CA ASP A 85 -6.64 47.72 -6.32
C ASP A 85 -6.88 48.96 -5.44
N ASP A 86 -6.43 50.09 -5.99
CA ASP A 86 -6.88 51.46 -5.78
C ASP A 86 -6.71 52.14 -4.42
N PHE A 87 -5.52 52.69 -4.12
CA PHE A 87 -5.42 53.94 -3.33
C PHE A 87 -4.13 54.74 -3.64
N HIS A 88 -4.22 55.74 -4.54
CA HIS A 88 -4.01 57.18 -4.26
C HIS A 88 -3.75 58.04 -5.52
N GLU A 89 -4.79 58.79 -5.90
CA GLU A 89 -4.88 60.24 -6.13
C GLU A 89 -3.63 61.11 -6.46
N THR A 90 -3.88 62.00 -7.44
CA THR A 90 -3.42 63.41 -7.61
C THR A 90 -2.04 63.72 -8.20
N GLY A 91 -2.08 64.57 -9.23
CA GLY A 91 -0.97 65.26 -9.89
C GLY A 91 -1.39 65.85 -11.22
#